data_AF-A0A822EUA1-F1
#
_entry.id   AF-A0A822EUA1-F1
#
_cell.length_a   1.000
_cell.length_b   1.000
_cell.length_c   1.000
_cell.angle_alpha   90.00
_cell.angle_beta   90.00
_cell.angle_gamma   90.00
#
_symmetry.space_group_name_H-M   'P 1'
#
loop_
_entity.id
_entity.type
_entity.pdbx_description
1 polymer ?
#
loop_
_entity_poly.entity_id
_entity_poly.type
_entity_poly.pdbx_seq_one_letter_code
_entity_poly.pdbx_strand_id
1 'polypeptide(L)' 'MCEQNKIGMVDVDLLRCLSCDLIPKLLIEKYLVEICRSQNVPFEPDSTIMAQDEFWTIGQRYVQSTPTTDEKK' A
#
# COMPACT_ATOMS: atom_id res chain seq x y z
N MET A 1 -14.96 24.64 -12.44
CA MET A 1 -14.58 24.88 -11.03
C MET A 1 -14.45 23.57 -10.24
N CYS A 2 -15.41 22.64 -10.37
CA CYS A 2 -15.34 21.30 -9.76
C CYS A 2 -14.34 20.34 -10.44
N GLU A 3 -14.03 20.54 -11.72
CA GLU A 3 -13.15 19.68 -12.53
C GLU A 3 -11.71 19.56 -12.00
N GLN A 4 -11.20 20.60 -11.34
CA GLN A 4 -9.86 20.60 -10.71
C GLN A 4 -9.93 20.36 -9.20
N ASN A 5 -11.09 19.95 -8.68
CA ASN A 5 -11.41 19.90 -7.25
C ASN A 5 -10.95 21.16 -6.46
N LYS A 6 -11.00 22.35 -7.07
CA LYS A 6 -10.59 23.61 -6.42
C LYS A 6 -11.43 23.97 -5.19
N ILE A 7 -12.60 23.35 -5.07
CA ILE A 7 -13.56 23.55 -3.98
C ILE A 7 -13.26 22.59 -2.81
N GLY A 8 -12.44 21.55 -3.02
CA GLY A 8 -12.02 20.62 -1.96
C GLY A 8 -13.13 19.75 -1.37
N MET A 9 -14.27 19.65 -2.06
CA MET A 9 -15.45 18.89 -1.62
C MET A 9 -15.50 17.47 -2.18
N VAL A 10 -14.63 17.13 -3.13
CA VAL A 10 -14.54 15.78 -3.67
C VAL A 10 -13.82 14.89 -2.66
N ASP A 11 -14.37 13.70 -2.45
CA ASP A 11 -13.81 12.69 -1.57
C ASP A 11 -12.35 12.34 -1.93
N VAL A 12 -11.52 12.22 -0.90
CA VAL A 12 -10.06 12.03 -1.06
C VAL A 12 -9.74 10.63 -1.56
N ASP A 13 -10.51 9.62 -1.13
CA ASP A 13 -10.33 8.25 -1.58
C ASP A 13 -10.77 8.09 -3.04
N LEU A 14 -11.88 8.73 -3.44
CA LEU A 14 -12.31 8.81 -4.83
C LEU A 14 -11.26 9.48 -5.73
N LEU A 15 -10.67 10.59 -5.28
CA LEU A 15 -9.58 11.25 -6.01
C LEU A 15 -8.37 10.33 -6.12
N ARG A 16 -7.95 9.68 -5.04
CA ARG A 16 -6.78 8.78 -5.06
C ARG A 16 -6.95 7.62 -6.04
N CYS A 17 -8.14 7.05 -6.16
CA CYS A 17 -8.42 5.98 -7.12
C CYS A 17 -8.45 6.47 -8.58
N LEU A 18 -8.86 7.71 -8.82
CA LEU A 18 -8.91 8.32 -10.16
C LEU A 18 -7.59 9.02 -10.55
N SER A 19 -6.76 9.35 -9.56
CA SER A 19 -5.45 9.95 -9.77
C SER A 19 -4.53 8.95 -10.45
N CYS A 20 -4.02 9.34 -11.62
CA CYS A 20 -2.99 8.62 -12.37
C CYS A 20 -1.58 8.91 -11.80
N ASP A 21 -1.48 9.08 -10.47
CA ASP A 21 -0.19 9.19 -9.82
C ASP A 21 0.32 7.77 -9.58
N LEU A 22 1.56 7.51 -10.00
CA LEU A 22 2.17 6.18 -10.17
C LEU A 22 1.63 5.14 -9.18
N ILE A 23 0.98 4.10 -9.72
CA ILE A 23 0.59 2.92 -8.95
C ILE A 23 1.85 2.41 -8.22
N PRO A 24 1.78 2.18 -6.89
CA PRO A 24 2.94 1.74 -6.12
C PRO A 24 3.52 0.46 -6.72
N LYS A 25 4.85 0.43 -6.93
CA LYS A 25 5.54 -0.73 -7.52
C LYS A 25 5.26 -2.03 -6.77
N LEU A 26 5.16 -1.95 -5.45
CA LEU A 26 4.79 -3.08 -4.60
C LEU A 26 3.41 -3.68 -4.95
N LEU A 27 2.43 -2.81 -5.26
CA LEU A 27 1.10 -3.24 -5.63
C LEU A 27 1.14 -3.96 -6.98
N ILE A 28 1.91 -3.43 -7.92
CA ILE A 28 2.11 -4.04 -9.25
C ILE A 28 2.68 -5.45 -9.11
N GLU A 29 3.76 -5.63 -8.35
CA GLU A 29 4.40 -6.93 -8.14
C GLU A 29 3.42 -7.95 -7.53
N LYS A 30 2.64 -7.56 -6.51
CA LYS A 30 1.62 -8.43 -5.89
C LYS A 30 0.56 -8.89 -6.88
N TYR A 31 0.05 -7.97 -7.70
CA TYR A 31 -0.95 -8.31 -8.72
C TYR A 31 -0.37 -9.24 -9.80
N LEU A 32 0.87 -9.01 -10.25
CA LEU A 32 1.53 -9.87 -11.23
C LEU A 32 1.69 -11.31 -10.71
N VAL A 33 2.12 -11.48 -9.45
CA VAL A 33 2.19 -12.81 -8.81
C VAL A 33 0.84 -13.52 -8.84
N GLU A 34 -0.24 -12.83 -8.48
CA GLU A 34 -1.58 -13.43 -8.41
C GLU A 34 -2.14 -13.81 -9.80
N ILE A 35 -1.90 -12.96 -10.81
CA ILE A 35 -2.29 -13.24 -12.20
C ILE A 35 -1.50 -14.43 -12.74
N CYS A 36 -0.19 -14.45 -12.54
CA CYS A 36 0.67 -15.54 -13.00
C CYS A 36 0.35 -16.86 -12.30
N ARG A 37 0.05 -16.84 -11.00
CA ARG A 37 -0.48 -17.99 -10.25
C ARG A 37 -1.78 -18.50 -10.87
N SER A 38 -2.71 -17.60 -11.20
CA SER A 38 -4.01 -17.97 -11.79
C SER A 38 -3.90 -18.57 -13.19
N GLN A 39 -2.89 -18.15 -13.95
CA GLN A 39 -2.67 -18.60 -15.34
C GLN A 39 -1.59 -19.69 -15.46
N ASN A 40 -1.03 -20.17 -14.34
CA ASN A 40 0.11 -21.11 -14.31
C ASN A 40 1.31 -20.65 -15.15
N VAL A 41 1.56 -19.34 -15.16
CA VAL A 41 2.73 -18.75 -15.83
C VAL A 41 3.85 -18.63 -14.79
N PRO A 42 5.06 -19.13 -15.06
CA PRO A 42 6.19 -18.93 -14.16
C PRO A 42 6.56 -17.45 -14.13
N PHE A 43 6.55 -16.86 -12.94
CA PHE A 43 6.89 -15.46 -12.70
C PHE A 43 7.71 -15.36 -11.42
N GLU A 44 8.81 -14.62 -11.48
CA GLU A 44 9.68 -14.35 -10.34
C GLU A 44 9.59 -12.86 -10.00
N PRO A 45 8.98 -12.49 -8.85
CA PRO A 45 8.83 -11.10 -8.45
C PRO A 45 10.15 -10.48 -8.00
N ASP A 46 10.27 -9.16 -8.09
CA ASP A 46 11.46 -8.46 -7.59
C ASP A 46 11.56 -8.56 -6.05
N SER A 47 12.54 -9.35 -5.59
CA SER A 47 12.82 -9.58 -4.17
C SER A 47 13.06 -8.28 -3.38
N THR A 48 13.62 -7.24 -3.98
CA THR A 48 13.87 -5.97 -3.31
C THR A 48 12.58 -5.19 -3.06
N ILE A 49 11.62 -5.30 -3.97
CA ILE A 49 10.30 -4.67 -3.85
C ILE A 49 9.43 -5.48 -2.88
N MET A 50 9.48 -6.81 -2.94
CA MET A 50 8.78 -7.69 -2.01
C MET A 50 9.29 -7.55 -0.57
N ALA A 51 10.59 -7.37 -0.36
CA ALA A 51 11.17 -7.14 0.96
C ALA A 51 10.72 -5.81 1.62
N GLN A 52 10.33 -4.81 0.82
CA GLN A 52 9.76 -3.57 1.37
C GLN A 52 8.44 -3.84 2.11
N ASP A 53 7.63 -4.77 1.62
CA ASP A 53 6.36 -5.16 2.26
C ASP A 53 6.58 -5.77 3.65
N GLU A 54 7.60 -6.62 3.78
CA GLU A 54 7.97 -7.24 5.05
C GLU A 54 8.41 -6.17 6.05
N PHE A 55 9.23 -5.20 5.64
CA PHE A 55 9.67 -4.11 6.51
C PHE A 55 8.52 -3.24 7.04
N TRP A 56 7.57 -2.85 6.19
CA TRP A 56 6.40 -2.07 6.63
C TRP A 56 5.47 -2.89 7.53
N THR A 57 5.23 -4.15 7.19
CA THR A 57 4.35 -5.04 7.96
C THR A 57 4.95 -5.39 9.33
N ILE A 58 6.25 -5.61 9.38
CA ILE A 58 7.00 -5.85 10.62
C ILE A 58 7.04 -4.57 11.47
N GLY A 59 7.28 -3.41 10.86
CA GLY A 59 7.25 -2.11 11.54
C GLY A 59 5.89 -1.79 12.17
N GLN A 60 4.78 -2.06 11.48
CA GLN A 60 3.42 -1.89 12.04
C GLN A 60 3.16 -2.82 13.23
N ARG A 61 3.65 -4.07 13.19
CA ARG A 61 3.55 -5.01 14.33
C ARG A 61 4.39 -4.58 15.52
N TYR A 62 5.56 -3.96 15.30
CA TYR A 62 6.37 -3.40 16.39
C TYR A 62 5.71 -2.17 17.04
N VAL A 63 5.03 -1.33 16.26
CA VAL A 63 4.28 -0.17 16.81
C VAL A 63 3.05 -0.61 17.62
N GLN A 64 2.44 -1.76 17.31
CA GLN A 64 1.34 -2.32 18.11
C GLN A 64 1.78 -3.04 19.40
N SER A 65 3.07 -3.36 19.56
CA SER A 65 3.59 -4.17 20.68
C SER A 65 4.32 -3.36 21.77
N THR A 66 4.39 -2.03 21.66
CA THR A 66 4.77 -1.23 22.83
C THR A 66 3.64 -1.29 23.86
N PRO A 67 3.91 -1.80 25.08
CA PRO A 67 2.94 -1.67 26.15
C PRO A 67 2.81 -0.18 26.45
N THR A 68 1.59 0.35 26.44
CA THR A 68 1.29 1.61 27.12
C THR A 68 1.64 1.40 28.59
N THR A 69 2.85 1.81 28.99
CA THR A 69 3.19 1.93 30.40
C THR A 69 2.25 2.96 30.98
N ASP A 70 1.27 2.45 31.72
CA ASP A 70 0.48 3.14 32.73
C ASP A 70 1.44 3.80 33.74
N GLU A 71 2.04 4.94 33.39
CA GLU A 71 2.64 5.81 34.40
C GLU A 71 1.52 6.60 35.09
N LYS A 72 0.96 5.94 36.10
CA LYS A 72 0.44 6.63 37.28
C LYS A 72 1.54 7.53 37.83
N LYS A 73 1.37 8.85 37.72
CA LYS A 73 1.71 9.76 38.82
C LYS A 73 0.94 11.07 38.73
#